data_AF-A0A1D3MH94-F1
#
_entry.id   AF-A0A1D3MH94-F1
#
_cell.length_a   1.000
_cell.length_b   1.000
_cell.length_c   1.000
_cell.angle_alpha   90.00
_cell.angle_beta   90.00
_cell.angle_gamma   90.00
#
_symmetry.space_group_name_H-M   'P 1'
#
loop_
_entity.id
_entity.type
_entity.pdbx_description
1 polymer ?
#
loop_
_entity_poly.entity_id
_entity_poly.type
_entity_poly.pdbx_seq_one_letter_code
_entity_poly.pdbx_strand_id
1 'polypeptide(L)'
;MDRDQFVLLDTETIGLTLTDQIIEISVIDLNGNILLNSLVKPTINIPAEAASIHGITNAMVHDAPSWKAIYKELREVTVGKTLLIYNDEYDIGMIENTCIANKIEFKNLRILNPNVL
;
A
#
# COMPACT_ATOMS: atom_id res chain seq x y z
N MET A 1 -4.63 23.69 -10.13
CA MET A 1 -4.19 22.82 -9.01
C MET A 1 -2.71 22.58 -9.18
N ASP A 2 -1.95 22.69 -8.10
CA ASP A 2 -0.56 22.27 -8.08
C ASP A 2 -0.53 20.73 -8.11
N ARG A 3 -0.13 20.17 -9.26
CA ARG A 3 -0.19 18.71 -9.50
C ARG A 3 0.82 17.96 -8.64
N ASP A 4 1.88 18.62 -8.19
CA ASP A 4 2.94 18.01 -7.40
C ASP A 4 2.50 17.72 -5.95
N GLN A 5 1.33 18.24 -5.56
CA GLN A 5 0.70 18.00 -4.26
C GLN A 5 -0.11 16.70 -4.20
N PHE A 6 -0.23 15.96 -5.30
CA PHE A 6 -1.07 14.76 -5.36
C PHE A 6 -0.28 13.55 -5.86
N VAL A 7 -0.60 12.39 -5.30
CA VAL A 7 -0.08 11.09 -5.73
C VAL A 7 -1.20 10.07 -5.72
N LEU A 8 -1.16 9.13 -6.65
CA LEU A 8 -2.06 7.97 -6.63
C LEU A 8 -1.41 6.84 -5.85
N LEU A 9 -2.21 6.07 -5.10
CA LEU A 9 -1.78 4.88 -4.39
C LEU A 9 -2.75 3.74 -4.67
N ASP A 10 -2.18 2.54 -4.80
CA ASP A 10 -2.90 1.28 -5.00
C ASP A 10 -2.15 0.14 -4.30
N THR A 11 -2.89 -0.87 -3.84
CA THR A 11 -2.33 -2.03 -3.13
C THR A 11 -2.89 -3.35 -3.62
N GLU A 12 -2.04 -4.38 -3.63
CA GLU A 12 -2.47 -5.79 -3.69
C GLU A 12 -2.26 -6.44 -2.34
N THR A 13 -3.17 -7.33 -1.97
CA THR A 13 -3.27 -7.89 -0.62
C THR A 13 -3.47 -9.40 -0.63
N ILE A 14 -3.23 -10.02 0.51
CA ILE A 14 -3.50 -11.45 0.73
C ILE A 14 -5.01 -11.77 0.63
N GLY A 15 -5.88 -10.78 0.85
CA GLY A 15 -7.32 -10.96 0.92
C GLY A 15 -8.06 -9.69 1.36
N LEU A 16 -9.33 -9.84 1.72
CA LEU A 16 -10.24 -8.71 1.99
C LEU A 16 -10.61 -8.54 3.48
N THR A 17 -9.91 -9.19 4.40
CA THR A 17 -10.23 -9.24 5.83
C THR A 17 -9.34 -8.33 6.68
N LEU A 18 -9.76 -8.06 7.92
CA LEU A 18 -9.02 -7.22 8.87
C LEU A 18 -7.66 -7.79 9.31
N THR A 19 -7.34 -9.03 8.95
CA THR A 19 -6.06 -9.67 9.24
C THR A 19 -5.14 -9.79 8.04
N ASP A 20 -5.64 -9.39 6.86
CA ASP A 20 -4.86 -9.44 5.63
C ASP A 20 -3.81 -8.33 5.57
N GLN A 21 -2.80 -8.58 4.76
CA GLN A 21 -1.59 -7.77 4.66
C GLN A 21 -1.35 -7.40 3.21
N ILE A 22 -0.71 -6.25 3.02
CA ILE A 22 -0.24 -5.80 1.72
C ILE A 22 0.93 -6.69 1.26
N ILE A 23 0.88 -7.09 0.00
CA ILE A 23 1.91 -7.87 -0.70
C ILE A 23 2.49 -7.13 -1.91
N GLU A 24 1.84 -6.06 -2.38
CA GLU A 24 2.37 -5.10 -3.34
C GLU A 24 1.82 -3.70 -3.03
N ILE A 25 2.65 -2.68 -3.22
CA ILE A 25 2.23 -1.28 -3.11
C ILE A 25 2.84 -0.46 -4.23
N SER A 26 2.01 0.40 -4.81
CA SER A 26 2.41 1.35 -5.84
C SER A 26 2.01 2.78 -5.46
N VAL A 27 2.91 3.73 -5.74
CA VAL A 27 2.67 5.17 -5.64
C VAL A 27 3.22 5.85 -6.87
N ILE A 28 2.37 6.62 -7.56
CA ILE A 28 2.76 7.40 -8.73
C ILE A 28 2.37 8.87 -8.57
N ASP A 29 3.10 9.77 -9.22
CA ASP A 29 2.64 11.16 -9.36
C ASP A 29 1.62 11.33 -10.49
N LEU A 30 1.03 12.52 -10.59
CA LEU A 30 0.06 12.82 -11.66
C LEU A 30 0.67 12.89 -13.07
N ASN A 31 1.99 12.84 -13.22
CA ASN A 31 2.67 12.75 -14.52
C ASN A 31 2.96 11.29 -14.92
N GLY A 32 2.63 10.32 -14.06
CA GLY A 32 2.88 8.90 -14.27
C GLY A 32 4.28 8.45 -13.86
N ASN A 33 5.06 9.29 -13.16
CA ASN A 33 6.34 8.85 -12.62
C ASN A 33 6.11 7.92 -11.44
N ILE A 34 6.80 6.79 -11.44
CA ILE A 34 6.80 5.84 -10.32
C ILE A 34 7.63 6.40 -9.19
N LEU A 35 7.00 6.60 -8.02
CA LEU A 35 7.67 7.06 -6.81
C LEU A 35 7.98 5.89 -5.86
N LEU A 36 7.10 4.89 -5.84
CA LEU A 36 7.27 3.62 -5.14
C LEU A 36 6.55 2.55 -5.96
N ASN A 37 7.19 1.42 -6.20
CA ASN A 37 6.55 0.22 -6.73
C ASN A 37 7.32 -0.99 -6.21
N SER A 38 6.71 -1.76 -5.31
CA SER A 38 7.40 -2.88 -4.68
C SER A 38 6.44 -3.97 -4.22
N LEU A 39 6.91 -5.21 -4.36
CA LEU A 39 6.40 -6.31 -3.55
C LEU A 39 6.75 -6.08 -2.07
N VAL A 40 5.96 -6.69 -1.19
CA VAL A 40 6.13 -6.64 0.26
C VAL A 40 6.17 -8.04 0.79
N LYS A 41 7.14 -8.35 1.65
CA LYS A 41 7.18 -9.63 2.37
C LYS A 41 6.14 -9.61 3.50
N PRO A 42 5.08 -10.43 3.43
CA PRO A 42 4.10 -10.54 4.51
C PRO A 42 4.64 -11.36 5.67
N THR A 43 3.93 -11.33 6.79
CA THR A 43 4.22 -12.15 7.98
C THR A 43 3.54 -13.52 7.94
N ILE A 44 2.65 -13.76 6.97
CA ILE A 44 1.92 -15.00 6.74
C ILE A 44 2.02 -15.40 5.26
N ASN A 45 1.78 -16.68 4.95
CA ASN A 45 1.78 -17.14 3.56
C ASN A 45 0.56 -16.63 2.79
N ILE A 46 0.76 -16.32 1.51
CA ILE A 46 -0.30 -16.01 0.55
C ILE A 46 -1.06 -17.32 0.21
N PRO A 47 -2.38 -17.39 0.42
CA PRO A 47 -3.21 -18.52 -0.01
C PRO A 47 -3.17 -18.72 -1.52
N ALA A 48 -3.36 -19.96 -1.98
CA ALA A 48 -3.34 -20.28 -3.39
C ALA A 48 -4.47 -19.58 -4.17
N GLU A 49 -5.62 -19.39 -3.52
CA GLU A 49 -6.78 -18.69 -4.07
C GLU A 49 -6.45 -17.22 -4.34
N ALA A 50 -5.83 -16.52 -3.38
CA ALA A 50 -5.39 -15.14 -3.56
C ALA A 50 -4.34 -15.03 -4.68
N ALA A 51 -3.33 -15.91 -4.65
CA ALA A 51 -2.32 -16.02 -5.70
C ALA A 51 -2.92 -16.26 -7.09
N SER A 52 -4.04 -16.99 -7.19
CA SER A 52 -4.72 -17.22 -8.47
C SER A 52 -5.45 -15.99 -9.04
N ILE A 53 -5.73 -14.99 -8.21
CA ILE A 53 -6.40 -13.74 -8.60
C ILE A 53 -5.37 -12.71 -9.08
N HIS A 54 -4.39 -12.39 -8.25
CA HIS A 54 -3.41 -11.31 -8.52
C HIS A 54 -2.09 -11.83 -9.14
N GLY A 55 -1.82 -13.14 -9.11
CA GLY A 55 -0.61 -13.74 -9.70
C GLY A 55 0.66 -13.68 -8.83
N ILE A 56 0.68 -12.87 -7.78
CA ILE A 56 1.78 -12.83 -6.79
C ILE A 56 1.86 -14.13 -5.98
N THR A 57 3.04 -14.75 -5.94
CA THR A 57 3.27 -16.02 -5.25
C THR A 57 4.15 -15.86 -4.00
N ASN A 58 4.09 -16.83 -3.08
CA ASN A 58 4.98 -16.89 -1.91
C ASN A 58 6.48 -16.86 -2.27
N ALA A 59 6.86 -17.38 -3.45
CA ALA A 59 8.23 -17.34 -3.93
C ALA A 59 8.67 -15.93 -4.32
N MET A 60 7.77 -15.15 -4.96
CA MET A 60 8.06 -13.77 -5.36
C MET A 60 8.26 -12.84 -4.16
N VAL A 61 7.49 -13.03 -3.09
CA VAL A 61 7.58 -12.21 -1.88
C VAL A 61 8.61 -12.70 -0.86
N HIS A 62 9.27 -13.84 -1.12
CA HIS A 62 10.19 -14.46 -0.16
C HIS A 62 11.35 -13.54 0.23
N ASP A 63 11.96 -12.92 -0.77
CA ASP A 63 13.09 -11.99 -0.64
C ASP A 63 12.67 -10.52 -0.80
N ALA A 64 11.36 -10.25 -0.89
CA ALA A 64 10.85 -8.90 -0.97
C ALA A 64 11.16 -8.10 0.30
N PRO A 65 11.21 -6.76 0.21
CA PRO A 65 11.42 -5.92 1.38
C PRO A 65 10.36 -6.14 2.47
N SER A 66 10.78 -6.04 3.74
CA SER A 66 9.85 -6.06 4.86
C SER A 66 8.92 -4.84 4.83
N TRP A 67 7.72 -4.97 5.42
CA TRP A 67 6.82 -3.83 5.59
C TRP A 67 7.48 -2.62 6.27
N LYS A 68 8.41 -2.83 7.21
CA LYS A 68 9.12 -1.74 7.87
C LYS A 68 9.92 -0.86 6.89
N ALA A 69 10.55 -1.48 5.89
CA ALA A 69 11.30 -0.75 4.87
C ALA A 69 10.35 0.00 3.94
N ILE A 70 9.32 -0.70 3.47
CA ILE A 70 8.32 -0.15 2.54
C ILE A 70 7.52 0.99 3.17
N TYR A 71 7.09 0.85 4.42
CA TYR A 71 6.36 1.90 5.11
C TYR A 71 7.21 3.15 5.32
N LYS A 72 8.53 3.01 5.56
CA LYS A 72 9.43 4.16 5.62
C LYS A 72 9.48 4.90 4.28
N GLU A 73 9.64 4.17 3.19
CA GLU A 73 9.69 4.75 1.84
C GLU A 73 8.34 5.37 1.43
N LEU A 74 7.23 4.69 1.69
CA LEU A 74 5.87 5.21 1.50
C LEU A 74 5.74 6.59 2.16
N ARG A 75 6.18 6.72 3.42
CA ARG A 75 6.12 7.98 4.15
C ARG A 75 7.00 9.07 3.56
N GLU A 76 8.15 8.70 3.01
CA GLU A 76 9.06 9.64 2.33
C GLU A 76 8.45 10.15 1.02
N VAL A 77 7.84 9.29 0.21
CA VAL A 77 7.28 9.69 -1.10
C VAL A 77 5.94 10.43 -0.99
N THR A 78 5.20 10.24 0.11
CA THR A 78 3.90 10.89 0.37
C THR A 78 3.98 12.11 1.30
N VAL A 79 5.14 12.47 1.83
CA VAL A 79 5.25 13.62 2.75
C VAL A 79 4.81 14.92 2.08
N GLY A 80 3.90 15.66 2.74
CA GLY A 80 3.36 16.92 2.21
C GLY A 80 2.37 16.77 1.05
N LYS A 81 2.14 15.55 0.54
CA LYS A 81 1.24 15.26 -0.58
C LYS A 81 -0.10 14.70 -0.09
N THR A 82 -1.10 14.79 -0.96
CA THR A 82 -2.44 14.25 -0.78
C THR A 82 -2.57 12.98 -1.61
N LEU A 83 -2.96 11.89 -0.99
CA LEU A 83 -3.24 10.62 -1.66
C LEU A 83 -4.58 10.68 -2.36
N LEU A 84 -4.57 10.22 -3.62
CA LEU A 84 -5.73 9.90 -4.42
C LEU A 84 -5.81 8.38 -4.48
N ILE A 85 -6.83 7.81 -3.85
CA ILE A 85 -7.03 6.37 -3.78
C ILE A 85 -8.47 6.11 -4.25
N TYR A 86 -8.66 5.09 -5.08
CA TYR A 86 -10.00 4.79 -5.59
C TYR A 86 -10.91 4.20 -4.51
N ASN A 87 -10.37 3.32 -3.65
CA ASN A 87 -11.08 2.70 -2.53
C ASN A 87 -10.34 3.02 -1.21
N ASP A 88 -10.31 4.30 -0.86
CA ASP A 88 -9.49 4.83 0.24
C ASP A 88 -9.72 4.13 1.59
N GLU A 89 -10.97 3.84 1.96
CA GLU A 89 -11.29 3.09 3.18
C GLU A 89 -10.59 1.73 3.23
N TYR A 90 -10.56 1.01 2.09
CA TYR A 90 -9.94 -0.30 2.01
C TYR A 90 -8.41 -0.21 2.07
N ASP A 91 -7.77 0.54 1.18
CA ASP A 91 -6.30 0.62 1.10
C ASP A 91 -5.69 1.17 2.39
N ILE A 92 -6.32 2.18 3.00
CA ILE A 92 -5.84 2.74 4.28
C ILE A 92 -6.01 1.73 5.40
N GLY A 93 -7.13 0.99 5.44
CA GLY A 93 -7.32 -0.12 6.36
C GLY A 93 -6.25 -1.20 6.20
N MET A 94 -5.86 -1.52 4.97
CA MET A 94 -4.80 -2.50 4.70
C MET A 94 -3.41 -2.00 5.12
N ILE A 95 -3.12 -0.70 4.95
CA ILE A 95 -1.89 -0.09 5.47
C ILE A 95 -1.85 -0.19 7.00
N GLU A 96 -2.96 0.10 7.68
CA GLU A 96 -3.07 -0.01 9.13
C GLU A 96 -2.91 -1.47 9.61
N ASN A 97 -3.63 -2.42 9.01
CA ASN A 97 -3.53 -3.85 9.33
C ASN A 97 -2.10 -4.38 9.15
N THR A 98 -1.44 -3.99 8.07
CA THR A 98 -0.05 -4.38 7.80
C THR A 98 0.91 -3.75 8.81
N CYS A 99 0.65 -2.51 9.26
CA CYS A 99 1.38 -1.90 10.37
C CYS A 99 1.21 -2.69 11.67
N ILE A 100 -0.02 -3.07 12.02
CA ILE A 100 -0.33 -3.88 13.22
C ILE A 100 0.41 -5.22 13.17
N ALA A 101 0.31 -5.96 12.06
CA ALA A 101 0.97 -7.26 11.87
C ALA A 101 2.51 -7.17 12.06
N ASN A 102 3.10 -6.03 11.71
CA ASN A 102 4.54 -5.78 11.80
C ASN A 102 4.95 -4.97 13.05
N LYS A 103 4.03 -4.68 13.97
CA LYS A 103 4.27 -3.91 15.21
C LYS A 103 4.83 -2.51 14.91
N ILE A 104 4.27 -1.85 13.91
CA ILE A 104 4.60 -0.49 13.50
C ILE A 104 3.44 0.44 13.88
N GLU A 105 3.76 1.63 14.40
CA GLU A 105 2.77 2.68 14.65
C GLU A 105 2.29 3.26 13.31
N PHE A 106 1.01 3.06 13.00
CA PHE A 106 0.38 3.74 11.88
C PHE A 106 0.23 5.24 12.20
N LYS A 107 0.60 6.09 11.23
CA LYS A 107 0.36 7.53 11.32
C LYS A 107 -0.45 7.96 10.13
N ASN A 108 -1.47 8.76 10.39
CA ASN A 108 -2.41 9.23 9.38
C ASN A 108 -1.70 9.80 8.15
N LEU A 109 -2.22 9.44 6.98
CA LEU A 109 -1.84 9.98 5.68
C LEU A 109 -2.87 11.05 5.27
N ARG A 110 -2.44 12.03 4.48
CA ARG A 110 -3.35 13.05 3.94
C ARG A 110 -4.05 12.45 2.72
N ILE A 111 -5.36 12.29 2.80
CA ILE A 111 -6.18 11.66 1.74
C ILE A 111 -7.16 12.71 1.22
N LEU A 112 -7.37 12.75 -0.10
CA LEU A 112 -8.47 13.53 -0.66
C LEU A 112 -9.74 12.70 -0.53
N ASN A 113 -10.69 13.13 0.30
CA ASN A 113 -11.98 12.47 0.37
C ASN A 113 -12.86 12.94 -0.82
N PRO A 114 -13.18 12.07 -1.78
CA PRO A 114 -13.95 12.45 -2.98
C PRO A 114 -15.41 12.83 -2.66
N ASN A 115 -15.93 12.47 -1.49
CA ASN A 115 -17.29 12.81 -1.05
C ASN A 115 -17.41 14.22 -0.43
N VAL A 116 -16.34 15.02 -0.48
CA VAL A 116 -16.27 16.37 0.11
C VAL A 116 -15.95 17.45 -0.94
N LEU A 117 -16.20 17.15 -2.22
CA LEU A 117 -16.15 18.11 -3.33
C LEU A 117 -17.57 18.51 -3.78
#